data_AF-A0A423PYC7-F1
#
_entry.id   AF-A0A423PYC7-F1
#
_cell.length_a   1.000
_cell.length_b   1.000
_cell.length_c   1.000
_cell.angle_alpha   90.00
_cell.angle_beta   90.00
_cell.angle_gamma   90.00
#
_symmetry.space_group_name_H-M   'P 1'
#
loop_
_entity.id
_entity.type
_entity.pdbx_description
1 polymer ?
#
loop_
_entity_poly.entity_id
_entity_poly.type
_entity_poly.pdbx_seq_one_letter_code
_entity_poly.pdbx_strand_id
1 'polypeptide(L)'
;MLEGGRLTYGAYAARRILRFYLPYIVAVELGIAGQQWRYGGDLAGLGDWINRFWTDDPGPRAMLGHFTVIGAFDSSTYDFAIWTLVHEMRISLLFPLVFLMIRCLRWRTVLGGFGLASLIMARLRIGVFSGHDELAGLARDGGYTAYVFTVHHLLAFAIGGPLADRRERLAAIQAGLPARTRALLLALGLTLDIYGARR
;
A
#
# COMPACT_ATOMS: atom_id res chain seq x y z
N MET A 1 -26.32 2.89 -4.71
CA MET A 1 -27.33 3.75 -4.08
C MET A 1 -26.66 4.51 -2.95
N LEU A 2 -26.56 5.84 -3.06
CA LEU A 2 -26.15 6.73 -1.97
C LEU A 2 -27.44 7.36 -1.44
N GLU A 3 -28.04 6.76 -0.43
CA GLU A 3 -29.25 7.30 0.19
C GLU A 3 -28.91 8.52 1.05
N GLY A 4 -29.41 9.69 0.64
CA GLY A 4 -30.03 10.73 1.47
C GLY A 4 -29.23 11.48 2.55
N GLY A 5 -28.09 10.99 3.04
CA GLY A 5 -27.29 11.68 4.03
C GLY A 5 -26.25 12.58 3.36
N ARG A 6 -26.18 13.87 3.71
CA ARG A 6 -25.01 14.72 3.43
C ARG A 6 -23.79 14.13 4.15
N LEU A 7 -23.12 13.17 3.51
CA LEU A 7 -21.87 12.60 3.99
C LEU A 7 -20.80 13.70 3.93
N THR A 8 -20.54 14.32 5.07
CA THR A 8 -19.39 15.21 5.21
C THR A 8 -18.11 14.38 5.11
N TYR A 9 -17.05 14.98 4.56
CA TYR A 9 -15.75 14.31 4.49
C TYR A 9 -15.28 13.86 5.88
N GLY A 10 -15.55 14.65 6.93
CA GLY A 10 -15.25 14.27 8.31
C GLY A 10 -15.92 12.96 8.74
N ALA A 11 -17.22 12.77 8.46
CA ALA A 11 -17.92 11.53 8.78
C ALA A 11 -17.40 10.32 7.98
N TYR A 12 -17.00 10.55 6.72
CA TYR A 12 -16.32 9.53 5.91
C TYR A 12 -14.96 9.14 6.51
N ALA A 13 -14.12 10.12 6.83
CA ALA A 13 -12.79 9.90 7.38
C ALA A 13 -12.86 9.19 8.74
N ALA A 14 -13.73 9.66 9.65
CA ALA A 14 -13.90 9.06 10.97
C ALA A 14 -14.28 7.57 10.90
N ARG A 15 -15.24 7.19 10.06
CA ARG A 15 -15.63 5.78 9.89
C ARG A 15 -14.49 4.90 9.38
N ARG A 16 -13.64 5.44 8.49
CA ARG A 16 -12.49 4.70 7.96
C ARG A 16 -11.38 4.59 8.97
N ILE A 17 -11.04 5.68 9.65
CA ILE A 17 -10.05 5.68 10.73
C ILE A 17 -10.45 4.66 11.78
N LEU A 18 -11.69 4.68 12.28
CA LEU A 18 -12.15 3.70 13.27
C LEU A 18 -12.10 2.25 12.76
N ARG A 19 -12.48 2.02 11.50
CA ARG A 19 -12.46 0.68 10.89
C ARG A 19 -11.05 0.10 10.74
N PHE A 20 -10.05 0.92 10.43
CA PHE A 20 -8.67 0.45 10.23
C PHE A 20 -7.83 0.54 11.51
N TYR A 21 -8.02 1.56 12.33
CA TYR A 21 -7.24 1.78 13.55
C TYR A 21 -7.45 0.69 14.60
N LEU A 22 -8.67 0.14 14.71
CA LEU A 22 -8.94 -0.93 15.68
C LEU A 22 -8.22 -2.25 15.31
N PRO A 23 -8.34 -2.78 14.07
CA PRO A 23 -7.51 -3.91 13.64
C PRO A 23 -6.01 -3.62 13.72
N TYR A 24 -5.59 -2.40 13.37
CA TYR A 24 -4.20 -1.97 13.47
C TYR A 24 -3.64 -2.15 14.88
N ILE A 25 -4.30 -1.53 15.87
CA ILE A 25 -3.77 -1.48 17.22
C ILE A 25 -3.74 -2.88 17.84
N VAL A 26 -4.75 -3.69 17.58
CA VAL A 26 -4.78 -5.09 18.01
C VAL A 26 -3.61 -5.88 17.41
N ALA A 27 -3.30 -5.68 16.12
CA ALA A 27 -2.16 -6.36 15.49
C ALA A 27 -0.82 -5.91 16.08
N VAL A 28 -0.64 -4.61 16.37
CA VAL A 28 0.56 -4.08 17.02
C VAL A 28 0.73 -4.66 18.42
N GLU A 29 -0.31 -4.61 19.26
CA GLU A 29 -0.27 -5.15 20.63
C GLU A 29 0.02 -6.65 20.64
N LEU A 30 -0.58 -7.42 19.73
CA LEU A 30 -0.27 -8.85 19.56
C LEU A 30 1.16 -9.08 19.09
N GLY A 31 1.69 -8.21 18.20
CA GLY A 31 3.09 -8.26 17.76
C GLY A 31 4.06 -7.99 18.90
N ILE A 32 3.79 -6.99 19.74
CA ILE A 32 4.60 -6.65 20.92
C ILE A 32 4.54 -7.79 21.95
N ALA A 33 3.34 -8.28 22.28
CA ALA A 33 3.17 -9.41 23.19
C ALA A 33 3.87 -10.68 22.65
N GLY A 34 3.76 -10.92 21.34
CA GLY A 34 4.42 -11.99 20.63
C GLY A 34 5.95 -11.90 20.74
N GLN A 35 6.52 -10.71 20.56
CA GLN A 35 7.96 -10.47 20.72
C GLN A 35 8.43 -10.76 22.16
N GLN A 36 7.68 -10.32 23.17
CA GLN A 36 8.01 -10.58 24.59
C GLN A 36 7.95 -12.07 24.97
N TRP A 37 7.14 -12.85 24.26
CA TRP A 37 6.96 -14.28 24.51
C TRP A 37 7.89 -15.18 23.67
N ARG A 38 8.77 -14.64 22.82
CA ARG A 38 9.54 -15.44 21.84
C ARG A 38 11.05 -15.54 22.08
N TYR A 39 11.60 -16.58 21.44
CA TYR A 39 12.99 -16.92 21.23
C TYR A 39 13.66 -15.91 20.29
N GLY A 40 14.67 -15.18 20.76
CA GLY A 40 15.37 -14.09 20.03
C GLY A 40 16.48 -14.56 19.08
N GLY A 41 16.26 -15.63 18.32
CA GLY A 41 17.26 -16.18 17.39
C GLY A 41 16.69 -16.52 16.02
N ASP A 42 17.56 -16.57 15.02
CA ASP A 42 17.19 -16.90 13.65
C ASP A 42 16.61 -18.32 13.54
N LEU A 43 15.56 -18.45 12.75
CA LEU A 43 14.98 -19.74 12.39
C LEU A 43 15.80 -20.36 11.26
N ALA A 44 16.66 -21.32 11.63
CA ALA A 44 17.50 -22.05 10.68
C ALA A 44 16.64 -22.71 9.58
N GLY A 45 17.00 -22.48 8.32
CA GLY A 45 16.28 -22.99 7.15
C GLY A 45 15.18 -22.06 6.61
N LEU A 46 14.90 -20.94 7.29
CA LEU A 46 14.05 -19.86 6.76
C LEU A 46 14.91 -18.71 6.23
N GLY A 47 14.40 -18.01 5.21
CA GLY A 47 15.11 -16.91 4.58
C GLY A 47 15.11 -15.62 5.40
N ASP A 48 16.04 -14.72 5.09
CA ASP A 48 16.26 -13.43 5.77
C ASP A 48 15.00 -12.60 5.94
N TRP A 49 14.03 -12.69 5.02
CA TRP A 49 12.78 -11.94 5.13
C TRP A 49 11.97 -12.34 6.37
N ILE A 50 11.90 -13.64 6.70
CA ILE A 50 11.17 -14.12 7.89
C ILE A 50 11.96 -13.81 9.16
N ASN A 51 13.28 -13.94 9.12
CA ASN A 51 14.13 -13.70 10.27
C ASN A 51 14.29 -12.21 10.64
N ARG A 52 13.71 -11.28 9.87
CA ARG A 52 13.69 -9.83 10.21
C ARG A 52 12.55 -9.43 11.16
N PHE A 53 11.55 -10.28 11.34
CA PHE A 53 10.43 -9.99 12.23
C PHE A 53 10.81 -10.33 13.68
N TRP A 54 10.40 -9.47 14.62
CA TRP A 54 10.60 -9.62 16.07
C TRP A 54 12.07 -9.59 16.54
N THR A 55 13.02 -9.18 15.70
CA THR A 55 14.45 -9.13 16.05
C THR A 55 14.90 -7.80 16.65
N ASP A 56 14.28 -6.68 16.27
CA ASP A 56 14.66 -5.36 16.78
C ASP A 56 13.72 -4.91 17.91
N ASP A 57 14.26 -4.30 18.96
CA ASP A 57 13.47 -3.57 19.96
C ASP A 57 13.28 -2.13 19.48
N PRO A 58 12.07 -1.74 19.03
CA PRO A 58 11.86 -0.39 18.55
C PRO A 58 11.81 0.54 19.76
N GLY A 59 12.83 1.39 19.89
CA GLY A 59 12.91 2.36 20.97
C GLY A 59 11.65 3.24 21.08
N PRO A 60 11.45 3.96 22.20
CA PRO A 60 10.18 4.61 22.55
C PRO A 60 9.58 5.54 21.48
N ARG A 61 10.43 6.18 20.65
CA ARG A 61 10.01 7.02 19.52
C ARG A 61 9.33 6.21 18.41
N ALA A 62 9.82 5.02 18.12
CA ALA A 62 9.23 4.13 17.12
C ALA A 62 7.88 3.58 17.63
N MET A 63 7.79 3.20 18.92
CA MET A 63 6.52 2.81 19.55
C MET A 63 5.46 3.92 19.43
N LEU A 64 5.81 5.17 19.72
CA LEU A 64 4.89 6.31 19.54
C LEU A 64 4.45 6.49 18.07
N GLY A 65 5.35 6.19 17.13
CA GLY A 65 5.05 6.13 15.71
C GLY A 65 3.95 5.11 15.38
N HIS A 66 4.03 3.91 15.97
CA HIS A 66 2.99 2.89 15.81
C HIS A 66 1.64 3.38 16.33
N PHE A 67 1.56 3.94 17.54
CA PHE A 67 0.29 4.42 18.10
C PHE A 67 -0.36 5.54 17.28
N THR A 68 0.43 6.40 16.63
CA THR A 68 -0.10 7.54 15.87
C THR A 68 -0.50 7.19 14.44
N VAL A 69 0.04 6.10 13.84
CA VAL A 69 -0.28 5.55 12.48
C VAL A 69 -0.01 6.50 11.30
N ILE A 70 0.09 7.80 11.58
CA ILE A 70 0.30 8.88 10.62
C ILE A 70 1.80 9.11 10.40
N GLY A 71 2.68 8.70 11.33
CA GLY A 71 4.13 8.83 11.16
C GLY A 71 4.73 7.88 10.12
N ALA A 72 5.97 8.16 9.72
CA ALA A 72 6.81 7.20 9.04
C ALA A 72 7.59 6.41 10.10
N PHE A 73 7.28 5.13 10.26
CA PHE A 73 7.90 4.22 11.24
C PHE A 73 8.14 2.85 10.60
N ASP A 74 9.15 2.12 11.04
CA ASP A 74 9.38 0.82 10.44
C ASP A 74 8.33 -0.20 10.92
N SER A 75 7.55 -0.74 9.99
CA SER A 75 6.55 -1.76 10.29
C SER A 75 7.08 -3.18 10.17
N SER A 76 8.27 -3.40 9.61
CA SER A 76 8.85 -4.76 9.51
C SER A 76 9.26 -5.36 10.85
N THR A 77 9.29 -4.58 11.92
CA THR A 77 9.69 -5.07 13.25
C THR A 77 8.70 -6.08 13.83
N TYR A 78 7.41 -5.95 13.53
CA TYR A 78 6.36 -6.73 14.21
C TYR A 78 5.57 -7.64 13.30
N ASP A 79 5.03 -7.11 12.20
CA ASP A 79 4.17 -7.86 11.30
C ASP A 79 4.10 -7.15 9.95
N PHE A 80 4.25 -7.92 8.87
CA PHE A 80 4.05 -7.44 7.51
C PHE A 80 2.63 -6.91 7.27
N ALA A 81 1.60 -7.44 7.94
CA ALA A 81 0.24 -6.95 7.79
C ALA A 81 0.05 -5.51 8.29
N ILE A 82 0.88 -5.06 9.25
CA ILE A 82 0.86 -3.66 9.73
C ILE A 82 1.22 -2.71 8.60
N TRP A 83 2.17 -3.09 7.75
CA TRP A 83 2.59 -2.29 6.59
C TRP A 83 1.43 -2.02 5.63
N THR A 84 0.74 -3.09 5.19
CA THR A 84 -0.36 -2.97 4.23
C THR A 84 -1.47 -2.11 4.80
N LEU A 85 -1.79 -2.29 6.08
CA LEU A 85 -2.88 -1.61 6.75
C LEU A 85 -2.66 -0.10 6.91
N VAL A 86 -1.41 0.33 7.15
CA VAL A 86 -1.04 1.76 7.16
C VAL A 86 -1.26 2.38 5.78
N HIS A 87 -0.83 1.71 4.72
CA HIS A 87 -1.04 2.21 3.36
C HIS A 87 -2.50 2.21 2.97
N GLU A 88 -3.26 1.18 3.31
CA GLU A 88 -4.70 1.12 3.10
C GLU A 88 -5.41 2.29 3.78
N MET A 89 -5.08 2.59 5.04
CA MET A 89 -5.66 3.72 5.76
C MET A 89 -5.36 5.04 5.03
N ARG A 90 -4.08 5.32 4.73
CA ARG A 90 -3.65 6.57 4.06
C ARG A 90 -4.31 6.74 2.69
N ILE A 91 -4.31 5.69 1.88
CA ILE A 91 -4.93 5.73 0.56
C ILE A 91 -6.43 5.89 0.67
N SER A 92 -7.09 5.24 1.65
CA SER A 92 -8.52 5.39 1.85
C SER A 92 -8.94 6.81 2.21
N LEU A 93 -8.10 7.57 2.91
CA LEU A 93 -8.32 8.99 3.21
C LEU A 93 -8.14 9.86 1.96
N LEU A 94 -7.18 9.53 1.10
CA LEU A 94 -6.93 10.22 -0.17
C LEU A 94 -7.93 9.83 -1.27
N PHE A 95 -8.59 8.69 -1.15
CA PHE A 95 -9.44 8.13 -2.18
C PHE A 95 -10.56 9.06 -2.67
N PRO A 96 -11.28 9.82 -1.82
CA PRO A 96 -12.27 10.80 -2.28
C PRO A 96 -11.68 11.87 -3.20
N LEU A 97 -10.45 12.31 -2.93
CA LEU A 97 -9.75 13.28 -3.76
C LEU A 97 -9.35 12.65 -5.10
N VAL A 98 -8.76 11.45 -5.08
CA VAL A 98 -8.44 10.71 -6.30
C VAL A 98 -9.69 10.51 -7.16
N PHE A 99 -10.79 10.10 -6.53
CA PHE A 99 -12.08 9.94 -7.19
C PHE A 99 -12.57 11.26 -7.79
N LEU A 100 -12.53 12.36 -7.03
CA LEU A 100 -12.93 13.68 -7.53
C LEU A 100 -12.09 14.09 -8.74
N MET A 101 -10.77 13.90 -8.70
CA MET A 101 -9.88 14.19 -9.84
C MET A 101 -10.28 13.38 -11.08
N ILE A 102 -10.59 12.09 -10.93
CA ILE A 102 -11.04 11.23 -12.04
C ILE A 102 -12.36 11.70 -12.64
N ARG A 103 -13.28 12.21 -11.80
CA ARG A 103 -14.60 12.69 -12.23
C ARG A 103 -14.57 14.09 -12.83
N CYS A 104 -13.69 14.96 -12.35
CA CYS A 104 -13.61 16.37 -12.78
C CYS A 104 -12.60 16.61 -13.90
N LEU A 105 -11.59 15.74 -14.05
CA LEU A 105 -10.52 15.88 -15.04
C LEU A 105 -10.61 14.78 -16.10
N ARG A 106 -9.86 14.94 -17.19
CA ARG A 106 -9.72 13.87 -18.19
C ARG A 106 -8.95 12.70 -17.58
N TRP A 107 -9.52 11.49 -17.64
CA TRP A 107 -8.89 10.29 -17.08
C TRP A 107 -7.44 10.08 -17.53
N ARG A 108 -7.10 10.42 -18.78
CA ARG A 108 -5.72 10.33 -19.30
C ARG A 108 -4.75 11.27 -18.58
N THR A 109 -5.20 12.49 -18.25
CA THR A 109 -4.41 13.47 -17.51
C THR A 109 -4.17 13.00 -16.08
N VAL A 110 -5.20 12.44 -15.44
CA VAL A 110 -5.08 11.88 -14.08
C VAL A 110 -4.11 10.71 -14.08
N LEU A 111 -4.25 9.75 -14.99
CA LEU A 111 -3.32 8.62 -15.11
C LEU A 111 -1.89 9.07 -15.43
N GLY A 112 -1.71 10.05 -16.31
CA GLY A 112 -0.39 10.61 -16.61
C GLY A 112 0.26 11.24 -15.37
N GLY A 113 -0.50 12.01 -14.59
CA GLY A 113 -0.03 12.62 -13.35
C GLY A 113 0.36 11.60 -12.28
N PHE A 114 -0.52 10.64 -11.97
CA PHE A 114 -0.21 9.58 -11.02
C PHE A 114 0.90 8.65 -11.52
N GLY A 115 0.99 8.40 -12.83
CA GLY A 115 2.06 7.62 -13.44
C GLY A 115 3.41 8.31 -13.31
N LEU A 116 3.49 9.60 -13.61
CA LEU A 116 4.71 10.39 -13.42
C LEU A 116 5.10 10.46 -11.94
N ALA A 117 4.16 10.72 -11.04
CA ALA A 117 4.41 10.72 -9.61
C ALA A 117 4.95 9.36 -9.13
N SER A 118 4.34 8.26 -9.57
CA SER A 118 4.78 6.89 -9.26
C SER A 118 6.21 6.62 -9.74
N LEU A 119 6.57 7.05 -10.94
CA LEU A 119 7.93 6.93 -11.49
C LEU A 119 8.95 7.77 -10.71
N ILE A 120 8.60 9.02 -10.37
CA ILE A 120 9.46 9.90 -9.56
C ILE A 120 9.71 9.25 -8.20
N MET A 121 8.67 8.76 -7.55
CA MET A 121 8.77 8.09 -6.24
C MET A 121 9.63 6.83 -6.30
N ALA A 122 9.47 6.00 -7.34
CA ALA A 122 10.33 4.83 -7.55
C ALA A 122 11.80 5.23 -7.76
N ARG A 123 12.07 6.28 -8.55
CA ARG A 123 13.44 6.80 -8.76
C ARG A 123 14.05 7.38 -7.50
N LEU A 124 13.30 8.17 -6.74
CA LEU A 124 13.75 8.71 -5.45
C LEU A 124 14.13 7.58 -4.48
N ARG A 125 13.36 6.49 -4.44
CA ARG A 125 13.69 5.34 -3.57
C ARG A 125 15.00 4.67 -3.95
N ILE A 126 15.22 4.46 -5.25
CA ILE A 126 16.47 3.90 -5.77
C ILE A 126 17.65 4.82 -5.42
N GLY A 127 17.49 6.13 -5.65
CA GLY A 127 18.50 7.17 -5.34
C GLY A 127 18.92 7.20 -3.87
N VAL A 128 17.95 7.09 -2.96
CA VAL A 128 18.18 7.05 -1.51
C VAL A 128 18.92 5.78 -1.08
N PHE A 129 18.60 4.62 -1.66
CA PHE A 129 19.33 3.38 -1.39
C PHE A 129 20.73 3.35 -2.01
N SER A 130 20.97 4.09 -3.10
CA SER A 130 22.31 4.28 -3.67
C SER A 130 23.17 5.31 -2.92
N GLY A 131 22.65 5.91 -1.84
CA GLY A 131 23.43 6.73 -0.91
C GLY A 131 23.71 8.16 -1.38
N HIS A 132 22.85 8.76 -2.22
CA HIS A 132 23.15 10.05 -2.86
C HIS A 132 22.32 11.27 -2.44
N ASP A 133 21.38 11.21 -1.47
CA ASP A 133 20.56 12.41 -1.15
C ASP A 133 20.07 12.55 0.31
N GLU A 134 20.01 13.81 0.75
CA GLU A 134 19.44 14.32 2.02
C GLU A 134 17.90 14.46 2.00
N LEU A 135 17.21 14.17 0.89
CA LEU A 135 15.74 14.05 0.79
C LEU A 135 15.17 12.82 1.57
N ALA A 136 15.93 12.36 2.55
CA ALA A 136 15.80 11.15 3.32
C ALA A 136 14.47 11.03 4.08
N GLY A 137 13.86 12.12 4.53
CA GLY A 137 12.63 12.02 5.35
C GLY A 137 11.43 11.38 4.63
N LEU A 138 11.24 11.65 3.34
CA LEU A 138 10.08 11.13 2.59
C LEU A 138 10.29 9.69 2.10
N ALA A 139 11.55 9.34 1.82
CA ALA A 139 11.96 8.16 1.06
C ALA A 139 12.80 7.14 1.85
N ARG A 140 13.39 7.56 2.99
CA ARG A 140 14.26 6.77 3.87
C ARG A 140 13.58 6.50 5.21
N ASP A 141 12.95 7.51 5.81
CA ASP A 141 12.32 7.37 7.12
C ASP A 141 11.04 6.53 7.02
N GLY A 142 10.90 5.57 7.94
CA GLY A 142 9.72 4.70 8.06
C GLY A 142 9.77 3.37 7.32
N GLY A 143 10.93 2.94 6.81
CA GLY A 143 11.08 1.59 6.27
C GLY A 143 10.04 1.26 5.19
N TYR A 144 9.22 0.23 5.44
CA TYR A 144 8.12 -0.13 4.55
C TYR A 144 6.96 0.87 4.56
N THR A 145 6.71 1.61 5.64
CA THR A 145 5.65 2.63 5.71
C THR A 145 6.04 3.98 5.10
N ALA A 146 7.19 4.08 4.44
CA ALA A 146 7.63 5.32 3.81
C ALA A 146 6.55 5.91 2.88
N TYR A 147 6.41 7.24 2.88
CA TYR A 147 5.36 7.93 2.11
C TYR A 147 5.48 7.71 0.61
N VAL A 148 6.71 7.53 0.11
CA VAL A 148 7.00 7.15 -1.28
C VAL A 148 6.17 5.95 -1.74
N PHE A 149 6.00 4.92 -0.90
CA PHE A 149 5.17 3.78 -1.24
C PHE A 149 3.70 4.18 -1.32
N THR A 150 3.20 4.99 -0.40
CA THR A 150 1.80 5.45 -0.44
C THR A 150 1.49 6.12 -1.77
N VAL A 151 2.35 7.04 -2.22
CA VAL A 151 2.19 7.76 -3.48
C VAL A 151 2.30 6.83 -4.68
N HIS A 152 3.26 5.89 -4.66
CA HIS A 152 3.39 4.88 -5.71
C HIS A 152 2.12 4.03 -5.85
N HIS A 153 1.54 3.58 -4.73
CA HIS A 153 0.34 2.75 -4.71
C HIS A 153 -0.95 3.50 -5.11
N LEU A 154 -1.00 4.84 -4.98
CA LEU A 154 -2.15 5.62 -5.47
C LEU A 154 -2.40 5.43 -6.97
N LEU A 155 -1.36 5.12 -7.76
CA LEU A 155 -1.51 4.82 -9.19
C LEU A 155 -2.48 3.65 -9.42
N ALA A 156 -2.44 2.60 -8.62
CA ALA A 156 -3.34 1.45 -8.76
C ALA A 156 -4.82 1.87 -8.60
N PHE A 157 -5.09 2.77 -7.66
CA PHE A 157 -6.43 3.33 -7.45
C PHE A 157 -6.84 4.29 -8.57
N ALA A 158 -5.89 5.09 -9.08
CA ALA A 158 -6.11 5.97 -10.21
C ALA A 158 -6.45 5.19 -11.49
N ILE A 159 -5.79 4.05 -11.73
CA ILE A 159 -6.10 3.09 -12.81
C ILE A 159 -7.48 2.46 -12.56
N GLY A 160 -7.77 2.05 -11.33
CA GLY A 160 -9.02 1.41 -10.96
C GLY A 160 -10.27 2.23 -11.28
N GLY A 161 -10.23 3.56 -11.14
CA GLY A 161 -11.40 4.41 -11.39
C GLY A 161 -11.94 4.33 -12.83
N PRO A 162 -11.13 4.65 -13.86
CA PRO A 162 -11.54 4.51 -15.26
C PRO A 162 -11.91 3.09 -15.68
N LEU A 163 -11.33 2.07 -15.03
CA LEU A 163 -11.72 0.66 -15.23
C LEU A 163 -13.11 0.39 -14.64
N ALA A 164 -13.38 0.87 -13.42
CA ALA A 164 -14.67 0.71 -12.75
C ALA A 164 -15.81 1.41 -13.50
N ASP A 165 -15.56 2.61 -14.04
CA ASP A 165 -16.51 3.34 -14.88
C ASP A 165 -16.90 2.58 -16.15
N ARG A 166 -16.04 1.67 -16.63
CA ARG A 166 -16.23 0.89 -17.86
C ARG A 166 -16.39 -0.61 -17.60
N ARG A 167 -16.65 -1.01 -16.34
CA ARG A 167 -16.66 -2.42 -15.93
C ARG A 167 -17.60 -3.28 -16.78
N GLU A 168 -18.77 -2.76 -17.16
CA GLU A 168 -19.77 -3.50 -17.94
C GLU A 168 -19.30 -3.74 -19.37
N ARG A 169 -18.69 -2.72 -20.00
CA ARG A 169 -18.07 -2.85 -21.32
C ARG A 169 -16.89 -3.82 -21.30
N LEU A 170 -16.06 -3.76 -20.26
CA LEU A 170 -14.92 -4.67 -20.10
C LEU A 170 -15.37 -6.11 -19.86
N ALA A 171 -16.43 -6.31 -19.07
CA ALA A 171 -17.04 -7.62 -18.87
C ALA A 171 -17.60 -8.19 -20.18
N ALA A 172 -18.28 -7.37 -20.99
CA ALA A 172 -18.78 -7.79 -22.31
C ALA A 172 -17.64 -8.18 -23.26
N ILE A 173 -16.54 -7.41 -23.28
CA ILE A 173 -15.34 -7.75 -24.07
C ILE A 173 -14.77 -9.09 -23.59
N GLN A 174 -14.58 -9.27 -22.28
CA GLN A 174 -14.03 -10.51 -21.71
C GLN A 174 -14.91 -11.72 -22.03
N ALA A 175 -16.24 -11.57 -21.97
CA ALA A 175 -17.21 -12.60 -22.32
C ALA A 175 -17.12 -13.02 -23.79
N GLY A 176 -16.79 -12.09 -24.69
CA GLY A 176 -16.62 -12.37 -26.13
C GLY A 176 -15.24 -12.93 -26.53
N LEU A 177 -14.26 -13.00 -25.62
CA LEU A 177 -12.92 -13.51 -25.96
C LEU A 177 -12.93 -15.03 -26.23
N PRO A 178 -12.26 -15.51 -27.29
CA PRO A 178 -12.11 -16.93 -27.54
C PRO A 178 -11.23 -17.58 -26.46
N ALA A 179 -11.47 -18.87 -26.19
CA ALA A 179 -10.78 -19.62 -25.15
C ALA A 179 -9.24 -19.57 -25.27
N ARG A 180 -8.71 -19.53 -26.50
CA ARG A 180 -7.27 -19.41 -26.77
C ARG A 180 -6.70 -18.09 -26.24
N THR A 181 -7.38 -16.96 -26.49
CA THR A 181 -6.93 -15.66 -26.00
C THR A 181 -7.01 -15.58 -24.47
N ARG A 182 -8.04 -16.19 -23.86
CA ARG A 182 -8.12 -16.30 -22.39
C ARG A 182 -6.95 -17.10 -21.82
N ALA A 183 -6.64 -18.25 -22.42
CA ALA A 183 -5.51 -19.08 -22.02
C ALA A 183 -4.17 -18.35 -22.19
N LEU A 184 -3.98 -17.60 -23.28
CA LEU A 184 -2.78 -16.78 -23.50
C LEU A 184 -2.65 -15.66 -22.46
N LEU A 185 -3.75 -14.97 -22.13
CA LEU A 185 -3.74 -13.93 -21.10
C LEU A 185 -3.44 -14.50 -19.71
N LEU A 186 -3.99 -15.67 -19.37
CA LEU A 186 -3.67 -16.38 -18.13
C LEU A 186 -2.21 -16.81 -18.10
N ALA A 187 -1.71 -17.41 -19.17
CA ALA A 187 -0.32 -17.82 -19.28
C ALA A 187 0.61 -16.62 -19.16
N LEU A 188 0.31 -15.50 -19.83
CA LEU A 188 1.06 -14.26 -19.71
C LEU A 188 1.03 -13.70 -18.28
N GLY A 189 -0.12 -13.73 -17.62
CA GLY A 189 -0.23 -13.31 -16.22
C GLY A 189 0.65 -14.15 -15.31
N LEU A 190 0.62 -15.47 -15.47
CA LEU A 190 1.44 -16.41 -14.70
C LEU A 190 2.94 -16.24 -14.99
N THR A 191 3.33 -16.02 -16.25
CA THR A 191 4.74 -15.78 -16.56
C THR A 191 5.23 -14.48 -15.96
N LEU A 192 4.46 -13.40 -16.05
CA LEU A 192 4.82 -12.13 -15.44
C LEU A 192 4.94 -12.22 -13.91
N ASP A 193 4.09 -13.02 -13.26
CA ASP A 193 4.15 -13.27 -11.81
C ASP A 193 5.41 -14.06 -11.42
N ILE A 194 5.67 -15.19 -12.11
CA ILE A 194 6.83 -16.06 -11.84
C ILE A 194 8.16 -15.33 -12.12
N TYR A 195 8.23 -14.52 -13.17
CA TYR A 195 9.45 -13.78 -13.52
C TYR A 195 9.60 -12.48 -12.71
N GLY A 196 8.50 -11.87 -12.27
CA GLY A 196 8.51 -10.70 -11.40
C GLY A 196 9.06 -11.00 -9.99
N ALA A 197 8.82 -12.21 -9.47
CA ALA A 197 9.23 -12.61 -8.12
C ALA A 197 10.73 -12.98 -7.97
N ARG A 198 11.52 -13.00 -9.06
CA ARG A 198 12.94 -13.41 -9.04
C ARG A 198 13.96 -12.25 -8.99
N ARG A 199 13.57 -11.06 -8.52
CA ARG A 199 14.48 -9.92 -8.34
C ARG A 199 14.38 -9.38 -6.91
#